data_AF-A0A7C6P9J8-F1
#
_entry.id   AF-A0A7C6P9J8-F1
#
_cell.length_a   1.000
_cell.length_b   1.000
_cell.length_c   1.000
_cell.angle_alpha   90.00
_cell.angle_beta   90.00
_cell.angle_gamma   90.00
#
_symmetry.space_group_name_H-M   'P 1'
#
loop_
_entity.id
_entity.type
_entity.pdbx_description
1 polymer ?
#
loop_
_entity_poly.entity_id
_entity_poly.type
_entity_poly.pdbx_seq_one_letter_code
_entity_poly.pdbx_strand_id
1 'polypeptide(L)'
;MDEADAFAWVESEKTTLTVTITAYCPCPICCGKSDGITSSGTRAKEKQTIAVDPNVIPMGSEVHLEGLGTFIAEDTGGAIKGNRIDIYMDDHTQALLFGIQETKAYLIKGNQRKNLTQDTLL
;
A
#
# COMPACT_ATOMS: atom_id res chain seq x y z
N MET A 1 25.70 28.68 -22.28
CA MET A 1 24.35 29.20 -22.01
C MET A 1 23.56 28.94 -23.28
N ASP A 2 22.77 27.86 -23.39
CA ASP A 2 21.98 27.22 -22.33
C ASP A 2 21.86 25.70 -22.53
N GLU A 3 22.46 24.94 -21.62
CA GLU A 3 22.10 23.54 -21.35
C GLU A 3 20.83 23.56 -20.51
N ALA A 4 19.67 23.55 -21.17
CA ALA A 4 18.44 23.14 -20.52
C ALA A 4 18.40 21.62 -20.57
N ASP A 5 19.06 20.99 -19.59
CA ASP A 5 18.91 19.57 -19.31
C ASP A 5 17.42 19.23 -19.26
N ALA A 6 17.01 18.44 -20.25
CA ALA A 6 15.72 17.80 -20.26
C ALA A 6 15.64 16.91 -19.01
N PHE A 7 14.93 17.38 -17.98
CA PHE A 7 14.41 16.53 -16.92
C PHE A 7 13.41 15.57 -17.56
N ALA A 8 13.94 14.52 -18.18
CA ALA A 8 13.18 13.37 -18.60
C ALA A 8 12.79 12.62 -17.33
N TRP A 9 11.54 12.80 -16.91
CA TRP A 9 10.92 11.90 -15.95
C TRP A 9 10.92 10.51 -16.55
N VAL A 10 11.77 9.62 -16.02
CA VAL A 10 11.67 8.20 -16.33
C VAL A 10 10.39 7.73 -15.64
N GLU A 11 9.34 7.47 -16.43
CA GLU A 11 8.13 6.82 -15.92
C GLU A 11 8.54 5.42 -15.45
N SER A 12 8.66 5.23 -14.13
CA SER A 12 8.99 3.93 -13.58
C SER A 12 7.90 2.94 -13.97
N GLU A 13 8.29 1.73 -14.40
CA GLU A 13 7.35 0.65 -14.70
C GLU A 13 6.36 0.46 -13.54
N LYS A 14 5.08 0.78 -13.79
CA LYS A 14 4.01 0.59 -12.81
C LYS A 14 3.78 -0.91 -12.66
N THR A 15 4.27 -1.48 -11.57
CA THR A 15 3.94 -2.87 -11.21
C THR A 15 2.45 -2.93 -10.91
N THR A 16 1.74 -3.79 -11.66
CA THR A 16 0.29 -3.99 -11.53
C THR A 16 0.01 -5.35 -10.90
N LEU A 17 -0.87 -5.37 -9.89
CA LEU A 17 -1.29 -6.58 -9.19
C LEU A 17 -2.81 -6.65 -9.15
N THR A 18 -3.39 -7.82 -9.42
CA THR A 18 -4.78 -8.09 -9.02
C THR A 18 -4.78 -8.45 -7.54
N VAL A 19 -5.59 -7.75 -6.76
CA VAL A 19 -5.64 -7.87 -5.30
C VAL A 19 -7.05 -8.09 -4.81
N THR A 20 -7.18 -8.90 -3.75
CA THR A 20 -8.40 -8.94 -2.94
C THR A 20 -8.33 -7.85 -1.89
N ILE A 21 -9.37 -7.02 -1.81
CA ILE A 21 -9.46 -5.91 -0.86
C ILE A 21 -10.58 -6.14 0.14
N THR A 22 -10.30 -5.83 1.40
CA THR A 22 -11.27 -5.75 2.50
C THR A 22 -11.14 -4.40 3.21
N ALA A 23 -11.95 -4.16 4.24
CA ALA A 23 -11.81 -3.01 5.10
C ALA A 23 -11.77 -3.39 6.58
N TYR A 24 -11.06 -2.60 7.37
CA TYR A 24 -10.97 -2.70 8.82
C TYR A 24 -11.13 -1.32 9.46
N CYS A 25 -11.38 -1.30 10.77
CA CYS A 25 -11.50 -0.07 11.56
C CYS A 25 -10.75 -0.22 12.90
N PRO A 26 -10.58 0.85 13.70
CA PRO A 26 -9.74 0.80 14.90
C PRO A 26 -10.39 0.05 16.09
N CYS A 27 -11.55 -0.59 15.89
CA CYS A 27 -12.27 -1.21 16.99
C CYS A 27 -11.54 -2.48 17.48
N PRO A 28 -11.72 -2.87 18.76
CA PRO A 28 -11.10 -4.08 19.31
C PRO A 28 -11.47 -5.37 18.59
N ILE A 29 -12.63 -5.41 17.91
CA ILE A 29 -13.08 -6.59 17.14
C ILE A 29 -12.18 -6.80 15.92
N CYS A 30 -11.82 -5.72 15.23
CA CYS A 30 -10.97 -5.75 14.04
C CYS A 30 -9.48 -5.87 14.41
N CYS A 31 -9.04 -5.14 15.44
CA CYS A 31 -7.62 -4.95 15.71
C CYS A 31 -7.08 -5.70 16.95
N GLY A 32 -7.95 -6.21 17.82
CA GLY A 32 -7.56 -6.73 19.14
C GLY A 32 -7.07 -5.66 20.13
N LYS A 33 -7.06 -4.39 19.70
CA LYS A 33 -6.67 -3.19 20.44
C LYS A 33 -7.43 -1.97 19.91
N SER A 34 -7.36 -0.84 20.61
CA SER A 34 -8.06 0.40 20.25
C SER A 34 -7.16 1.65 20.23
N ASP A 35 -5.84 1.47 20.14
CA ASP A 35 -4.88 2.58 20.08
C ASP A 35 -4.86 3.29 18.72
N GLY A 36 -5.33 2.62 17.66
CA GLY A 36 -5.30 3.08 16.27
C GLY A 36 -3.89 3.19 15.70
N ILE A 37 -2.91 2.47 16.27
CA ILE A 37 -1.51 2.52 15.87
C ILE A 37 -1.20 1.38 14.91
N THR A 38 -0.70 1.74 13.72
CA THR A 38 -0.29 0.82 12.66
C THR A 38 1.03 0.13 12.96
N SER A 39 1.36 -0.90 12.19
CA SER A 39 2.64 -1.62 12.26
C SER A 39 3.85 -0.72 11.95
N SER A 40 3.67 0.37 11.19
CA SER A 40 4.73 1.37 10.98
C SER A 40 4.90 2.36 12.14
N GLY A 41 3.99 2.34 13.12
CA GLY A 41 3.97 3.25 14.27
C GLY A 41 3.19 4.55 14.03
N THR A 42 2.57 4.72 12.86
CA THR A 42 1.69 5.86 12.58
C THR A 42 0.28 5.63 13.12
N ARG A 43 -0.50 6.71 13.27
CA ARG A 43 -1.94 6.59 13.52
C ARG A 43 -2.65 6.34 12.20
N ALA A 44 -3.46 5.28 12.13
CA ALA A 44 -4.25 4.96 10.95
C ALA A 44 -5.21 6.10 10.59
N LYS A 45 -5.37 6.36 9.28
CA LYS A 45 -6.19 7.44 8.75
C LYS A 45 -6.98 6.98 7.53
N GLU A 46 -8.26 7.35 7.49
CA GLU A 46 -9.12 7.04 6.35
C GLU A 46 -8.61 7.73 5.07
N LYS A 47 -8.78 7.08 3.91
CA LYS A 47 -8.25 7.53 2.61
C LYS A 47 -6.73 7.64 2.54
N GLN A 48 -6.01 7.06 3.50
CA GLN A 48 -4.56 7.05 3.52
C GLN A 48 -4.04 5.65 3.84
N THR A 49 -4.42 5.08 4.98
CA THR A 49 -3.76 3.88 5.51
C THR A 49 -4.33 2.59 4.90
N ILE A 50 -3.43 1.72 4.44
CA ILE A 50 -3.75 0.32 4.11
C ILE A 50 -2.83 -0.65 4.85
N ALA A 51 -3.37 -1.81 5.19
CA ALA A 51 -2.60 -2.96 5.65
C ALA A 51 -2.24 -3.87 4.47
N VAL A 52 -0.99 -4.34 4.41
CA VAL A 52 -0.48 -5.15 3.28
C VAL A 52 0.39 -6.32 3.77
N ASP A 53 0.78 -7.20 2.84
CA ASP A 53 1.93 -8.10 3.01
C ASP A 53 3.22 -7.39 2.57
N PRO A 54 4.17 -7.09 3.48
CA PRO A 54 5.42 -6.40 3.16
C PRO A 54 6.32 -7.13 2.15
N ASN A 55 6.13 -8.43 1.96
CA ASN A 55 6.88 -9.21 0.98
C ASN A 55 6.38 -8.99 -0.46
N VAL A 56 5.15 -8.51 -0.62
CA VAL A 56 4.52 -8.20 -1.91
C VAL A 56 4.49 -6.69 -2.15
N ILE A 57 4.05 -5.93 -1.14
CA ILE A 57 3.97 -4.47 -1.19
C ILE A 57 4.84 -3.94 -0.04
N PRO A 58 6.03 -3.38 -0.32
CA PRO A 58 6.90 -2.85 0.73
C PRO A 58 6.20 -1.77 1.56
N MET A 59 6.48 -1.74 2.87
CA MET A 59 6.00 -0.69 3.76
C MET A 59 6.43 0.70 3.27
N GLY A 60 5.55 1.69 3.43
CA GLY A 60 5.72 3.07 2.98
C GLY A 60 5.44 3.28 1.49
N SER A 61 5.07 2.23 0.74
CA SER A 61 4.75 2.39 -0.68
C SER A 61 3.44 3.15 -0.89
N GLU A 62 3.41 3.96 -1.95
CA GLU A 62 2.18 4.55 -2.46
C GLU A 62 1.51 3.56 -3.43
N VAL A 63 0.26 3.19 -3.14
CA VAL A 63 -0.52 2.19 -3.88
C VAL A 63 -1.80 2.84 -4.38
N HIS A 64 -2.01 2.84 -5.70
CA HIS A 64 -3.27 3.25 -6.29
C HIS A 64 -4.17 2.04 -6.51
N LEU A 65 -5.36 2.06 -5.94
CA LEU A 65 -6.41 1.06 -6.14
C LEU A 65 -7.41 1.60 -7.15
N GLU A 66 -7.59 0.85 -8.25
CA GLU A 66 -8.50 1.24 -9.32
C GLU A 66 -9.92 1.47 -8.78
N GLY A 67 -10.44 2.67 -9.02
CA GLY A 67 -11.77 3.09 -8.56
C GLY A 67 -11.85 3.61 -7.11
N LEU A 68 -10.78 3.50 -6.31
CA LEU A 68 -10.79 3.91 -4.89
C LEU A 68 -9.81 5.03 -4.57
N GLY A 69 -8.72 5.17 -5.32
CA GLY A 69 -7.71 6.22 -5.12
C GLY A 69 -6.38 5.70 -4.60
N THR A 70 -5.55 6.60 -4.07
CA THR A 70 -4.17 6.31 -3.65
C THR A 70 -4.05 6.25 -2.13
N PHE A 71 -3.34 5.24 -1.66
CA PHE A 71 -3.11 4.92 -0.25
C PHE A 71 -1.62 4.70 0.03
N ILE A 72 -1.27 4.61 1.31
CA ILE A 72 0.07 4.36 1.83
C ILE A 72 0.06 3.05 2.62
N ALA A 73 0.98 2.15 2.29
CA ALA A 73 1.23 0.91 3.02
C ALA A 73 1.84 1.19 4.41
N GLU A 74 1.01 1.43 5.41
CA GLU A 74 1.43 1.79 6.76
C GLU A 74 1.20 0.69 7.79
N ASP A 75 0.40 -0.33 7.47
CA ASP A 75 0.04 -1.40 8.41
C ASP A 75 0.25 -2.82 7.86
N THR A 76 0.16 -3.80 8.75
CA THR A 76 0.21 -5.23 8.45
C THR A 76 -0.81 -5.98 9.32
N GLY A 77 -1.22 -7.17 8.89
CA GLY A 77 -2.12 -8.01 9.67
C GLY A 77 -1.79 -9.49 9.52
N GLY A 78 -2.14 -10.30 10.53
CA GLY A 78 -1.90 -11.74 10.51
C GLY A 78 -2.56 -12.45 9.33
N ALA A 79 -3.76 -12.00 8.94
CA ALA A 79 -4.52 -12.54 7.80
C ALA A 79 -4.23 -11.84 6.46
N ILE A 80 -3.42 -10.76 6.47
CA ILE A 80 -3.09 -9.99 5.28
C ILE A 80 -1.78 -10.55 4.71
N LYS A 81 -1.92 -11.46 3.74
CA LYS A 81 -0.83 -12.23 3.11
C LYS A 81 -1.02 -12.29 1.60
N GLY A 82 0.09 -12.26 0.86
CA GLY A 82 0.08 -12.26 -0.60
C GLY A 82 -0.58 -11.02 -1.18
N ASN A 83 -1.41 -11.21 -2.22
CA ASN A 83 -2.12 -10.15 -2.93
C ASN A 83 -3.40 -9.72 -2.20
N ARG A 84 -3.33 -9.51 -0.88
CA ARG A 84 -4.45 -9.05 -0.06
C ARG A 84 -4.12 -7.69 0.57
N ILE A 85 -5.10 -6.79 0.54
CA ILE A 85 -5.00 -5.44 1.12
C ILE A 85 -6.22 -5.21 2.02
N ASP A 86 -6.00 -4.60 3.18
CA ASP A 86 -7.07 -4.17 4.09
C ASP A 86 -7.09 -2.64 4.18
N ILE A 87 -8.21 -2.01 3.81
CA ILE A 87 -8.35 -0.56 3.77
C ILE A 87 -8.86 -0.07 5.12
N TYR A 88 -8.14 0.90 5.72
CA TYR A 88 -8.61 1.50 6.95
C TYR A 88 -9.81 2.42 6.70
N MET A 89 -10.84 2.26 7.52
CA MET A 89 -12.02 3.13 7.62
C MET A 89 -12.24 3.52 9.07
N ASP A 90 -12.74 4.74 9.30
CA ASP A 90 -12.99 5.22 10.66
C ASP A 90 -14.22 4.55 11.29
N ASP A 91 -15.23 4.23 10.48
CA ASP A 91 -16.49 3.63 10.94
C ASP A 91 -16.55 2.12 10.71
N HIS A 92 -16.95 1.40 11.76
CA HIS A 92 -17.08 -0.06 11.70
C HIS A 92 -18.19 -0.52 10.76
N THR A 93 -19.30 0.21 10.69
CA THR A 93 -20.42 -0.16 9.81
C THR A 93 -20.02 -0.01 8.35
N GLN A 94 -19.29 1.06 8.01
CA GLN A 94 -18.72 1.24 6.67
C GLN A 94 -17.76 0.12 6.29
N ALA A 95 -16.86 -0.28 7.20
CA ALA A 95 -15.95 -1.39 6.96
C ALA A 95 -16.69 -2.71 6.68
N LEU A 96 -17.77 -2.99 7.41
CA LEU A 96 -18.62 -4.17 7.17
C LEU A 96 -19.35 -4.10 5.82
N LEU A 97 -19.92 -2.94 5.49
CA LEU A 97 -20.65 -2.73 4.23
C LEU A 97 -19.73 -2.77 3.00
N PHE A 98 -18.45 -2.41 3.17
CA PHE A 98 -17.46 -2.48 2.09
C PHE A 98 -17.28 -3.91 1.56
N GLY A 99 -17.34 -4.91 2.45
CA GLY A 99 -17.26 -6.31 2.09
C GLY A 99 -15.90 -6.71 1.48
N ILE A 100 -15.93 -7.76 0.66
CA ILE A 100 -14.76 -8.28 -0.06
C ILE A 100 -14.91 -7.93 -1.53
N GLN A 101 -13.87 -7.34 -2.12
CA GLN A 101 -13.87 -6.97 -3.54
C GLN A 101 -12.53 -7.37 -4.19
N GLU A 102 -12.49 -7.35 -5.51
CA GLU A 102 -11.26 -7.49 -6.29
C GLU A 102 -11.03 -6.22 -7.11
N THR A 103 -9.78 -5.77 -7.16
CA THR A 103 -9.39 -4.62 -7.98
C THR A 103 -7.94 -4.75 -8.44
N LYS A 104 -7.49 -3.82 -9.30
CA LYS A 104 -6.08 -3.65 -9.65
C LYS A 104 -5.41 -2.65 -8.71
N ALA A 105 -4.24 -3.04 -8.23
CA ALA A 105 -3.32 -2.20 -7.49
C ALA A 105 -2.14 -1.81 -8.39
N TYR A 106 -1.78 -0.53 -8.37
CA TYR A 106 -0.62 0.01 -9.05
C TYR A 106 0.36 0.58 -8.03
N LEU A 107 1.59 0.08 -8.04
CA LEU A 107 2.64 0.60 -7.18
C LEU A 107 3.21 1.88 -7.80
N ILE A 108 2.93 3.04 -7.19
CA ILE A 108 3.37 4.35 -7.70
C ILE A 108 4.81 4.64 -7.23
N LYS A 109 5.09 4.35 -5.96
CA LYS A 109 6.42 4.54 -5.38
C LYS A 109 6.75 3.36 -4.49
N GLY A 110 7.38 2.35 -5.07
CA GLY A 110 8.02 1.28 -4.31
C GLY A 110 9.40 1.74 -3.86
N ASN A 111 9.78 1.45 -2.62
CA ASN A 111 11.20 1.44 -2.25
C ASN A 111 11.85 0.31 -3.07
N GLN A 112 12.36 0.64 -4.26
CA GLN A 112 13.00 -0.29 -5.16
C GLN A 112 14.15 -0.95 -4.38
N ARG A 113 14.04 -2.25 -4.09
CA ARG A 113 15.22 -3.03 -3.73
C ARG A 113 16.13 -2.98 -4.94
N LYS A 114 17.20 -2.19 -4.89
CA LYS A 114 18.26 -2.26 -5.90
C LYS A 114 18.75 -3.70 -5.94
N ASN A 115 18.50 -4.40 -7.05
CA ASN A 115 19.22 -5.64 -7.33
C ASN A 115 20.69 -5.29 -7.55
N LEU A 116 21.53 -5.61 -6.57
CA LEU A 116 22.99 -5.56 -6.70
C LEU A 116 23.48 -6.81 -7.45
N THR A 117 23.24 -6.85 -8.76
CA THR A 117 23.84 -7.80 -9.72
C THR A 117 23.57 -7.23 -11.13
N GLN A 118 24.48 -6.92 -12.04
CA GLN A 118 25.94 -7.05 -12.20
C GLN A 118 26.33 -5.98 -13.23
N ASP A 119 27.42 -5.25 -13.02
CA ASP A 119 28.30 -4.83 -14.11
C ASP A 119 29.71 -5.21 -13.69
N THR A 120 30.08 -6.43 -14.07
CA THR A 120 31.47 -6.88 -14.15
C THR A 120 32.00 -6.33 -15.48
N LEU A 121 33.02 -5.46 -15.43
CA LEU A 121 34.24 -5.49 -16.27
C LEU A 121 35.01 -4.16 -16.15
N LEU A 122 36.05 -4.15 -15.32
CA LEU A 122 37.46 -4.14 -15.72
C LEU A 122 38.30 -4.74 -14.59
#